data_AF-A0A2V6F5J3-F1
#
_entry.id   AF-A0A2V6F5J3-F1
#
_cell.length_a   1.000
_cell.length_b   1.000
_cell.length_c   1.000
_cell.angle_alpha   90.00
_cell.angle_beta   90.00
_cell.angle_gamma   90.00
#
_symmetry.space_group_name_H-M   'P 1'
#
loop_
_entity.id
_entity.type
_entity.pdbx_description
1 polymer ?
#
loop_
_entity_poly.entity_id
_entity_poly.type
_entity_poly.pdbx_seq_one_letter_code
_entity_poly.pdbx_strand_id
1 'polypeptide(L)'
;MLKAATLWWIIVVAELLLFASNAVAQEPPQPNLALGKPVASSAATWGNLVPAALTDGDPNTFSHPLASSGTLDYYFEVDLGASYQLDRILLRNRADGCCPERLTNYRVEIYADNGGEAGVLDWSATLRADGSNCGVAGVDTITRTNNPGGAFAGRFIRIANHSGAGYNPQIAEVEVYGALVPHIDVFAADDDTIAAGETATLRWQITRATGATIFPGIGPVPATNGFVRVQPGVTTTYTLAATNEAGKSVAEVTVGVDVTLAPPQISEFLADNKGTLKDEDGDASDWIELKNPNPFRLDTSGYYLTGDPTNPFQWPFPAARIPANGFLIVFASGKDRRDPNAELHSNFRLDAKGDYLALVDGAGRTLQQFPTNYPAAGRFPAQFKNVSYGIGSNGVPGFFRPPTPGVENGAAFAGVVADTRFSADRGFYDTNFAVAITCATPDAIIRYTTNRSEPTATQGFLYSAPIIVSGTTVLRAAAFRNGWAPTDVDTHTYLFLGNVIASSVMNTNITRNPSYSAQLRAGLLDLPSVSLTTPGTVNGTTEVKTSIEWLRPDGEPGFHEDCGIKEYGGVFTDFAKKSFRLYFRSDYGAPKLKYPVFEGDDRGLAPVDEFNQLELRS
;
A
#
# COMPACT_ATOMS: atom_id res chain seq x y z
N MET A 1 -30.91 -0.07 -36.76
CA MET A 1 -29.66 -0.35 -37.49
C MET A 1 -28.58 0.44 -36.76
N LEU A 2 -27.53 -0.08 -36.14
CA LEU A 2 -26.82 -1.35 -36.31
C LEU A 2 -27.02 -2.32 -35.13
N LYS A 3 -26.95 -3.61 -35.48
CA LYS A 3 -26.97 -4.78 -34.61
C LYS A 3 -25.54 -5.12 -34.13
N ALA A 4 -25.52 -5.82 -33.00
CA ALA A 4 -24.47 -6.64 -32.40
C ALA A 4 -23.41 -7.28 -33.33
N ALA A 5 -22.19 -7.41 -32.80
CA ALA A 5 -21.22 -8.45 -33.13
C ALA A 5 -20.34 -8.82 -31.89
N THR A 6 -20.65 -9.98 -31.29
CA THR A 6 -19.76 -11.08 -30.77
C THR A 6 -18.32 -10.76 -30.28
N LEU A 7 -17.95 -10.95 -28.99
CA LEU A 7 -17.47 -12.18 -28.27
C LEU A 7 -16.27 -12.90 -28.94
N TRP A 8 -15.14 -13.28 -28.33
CA TRP A 8 -14.79 -13.93 -27.03
C TRP A 8 -13.32 -13.55 -26.63
N TRP A 9 -12.86 -13.68 -25.38
CA TRP A 9 -12.23 -14.90 -24.80
C TRP A 9 -12.47 -15.08 -23.29
N ILE A 10 -12.78 -16.33 -22.92
CA ILE A 10 -12.92 -16.93 -21.58
C ILE A 10 -11.56 -17.08 -20.90
N ILE A 11 -11.51 -16.82 -19.59
CA ILE A 11 -10.46 -17.28 -18.68
C ILE A 11 -10.87 -18.67 -18.13
N VAL A 12 -10.00 -19.66 -18.33
CA VAL A 12 -10.07 -20.98 -17.70
C VAL A 12 -9.47 -20.85 -16.29
N VAL A 13 -10.26 -21.26 -15.28
CA VAL A 13 -9.83 -21.43 -13.90
C VAL A 13 -8.96 -22.69 -13.80
N ALA A 14 -7.74 -22.53 -13.30
CA ALA A 14 -6.91 -23.63 -12.85
C ALA A 14 -6.62 -23.44 -11.35
N GLU A 15 -6.85 -24.53 -10.64
CA GLU A 15 -6.67 -24.87 -9.24
C GLU A 15 -5.54 -24.14 -8.49
N LEU A 16 -5.88 -23.65 -7.30
CA LEU A 16 -5.05 -22.92 -6.36
C LEU A 16 -4.40 -23.91 -5.38
N LEU A 17 -3.09 -24.15 -5.54
CA LEU A 17 -2.25 -24.73 -4.49
C LEU A 17 -1.58 -23.56 -3.74
N LEU A 18 -2.12 -23.21 -2.58
CA LEU A 18 -1.51 -22.26 -1.65
C LEU A 18 -0.23 -22.90 -1.07
N PHE A 19 0.93 -22.47 -1.56
CA PHE A 19 2.09 -22.33 -0.69
C PHE A 19 2.17 -20.85 -0.35
N ALA A 20 2.30 -20.52 0.93
CA ALA A 20 2.64 -19.17 1.38
C ALA A 20 3.98 -18.79 0.73
N SER A 21 3.93 -18.16 -0.45
CA SER A 21 5.07 -17.45 -0.96
C SER A 21 5.16 -16.20 -0.11
N ASN A 22 6.17 -16.12 0.75
CA ASN A 22 6.68 -14.83 1.20
C ASN A 22 6.70 -13.94 -0.04
N ALA A 23 5.86 -12.91 -0.07
CA ALA A 23 6.07 -11.82 -0.99
C ALA A 23 7.49 -11.36 -0.69
N VAL A 24 8.44 -11.75 -1.53
CA VAL A 24 9.75 -11.12 -1.57
C VAL A 24 9.38 -9.69 -1.88
N ALA A 25 9.44 -8.82 -0.87
CA ALA A 25 9.28 -7.40 -1.06
C ALA A 25 10.17 -7.06 -2.25
N GLN A 26 9.56 -6.60 -3.35
CA GLN A 26 10.32 -6.25 -4.54
C GLN A 26 11.27 -5.15 -4.06
N GLU A 27 12.59 -5.43 -4.02
CA GLU A 27 13.56 -4.47 -3.53
C GLU A 27 13.32 -3.15 -4.28
N PRO A 28 13.29 -2.00 -3.58
CA PRO A 28 13.11 -0.73 -4.24
C PRO A 28 14.18 -0.58 -5.35
N PRO A 29 13.83 0.00 -6.51
CA PRO A 29 14.78 0.15 -7.60
C PRO A 29 16.02 0.88 -7.11
N GLN A 30 17.20 0.35 -7.45
CA GLN A 30 18.48 0.95 -7.08
C GLN A 30 18.52 2.42 -7.54
N PRO A 31 18.95 3.37 -6.69
CA PRO A 31 19.04 4.76 -7.10
C PRO A 31 20.14 4.95 -8.16
N ASN A 32 19.85 5.74 -9.20
CA ASN A 32 20.86 6.23 -10.13
C ASN A 32 21.72 7.28 -9.41
N LEU A 33 22.96 6.94 -9.09
CA LEU A 33 23.93 7.79 -8.39
C LEU A 33 24.35 9.02 -9.20
N ALA A 34 24.22 8.97 -10.53
CA ALA A 34 24.59 10.07 -11.42
C ALA A 34 23.48 11.11 -11.58
N LEU A 35 22.23 10.81 -11.19
CA LEU A 35 21.09 11.71 -11.40
C LEU A 35 21.33 13.07 -10.72
N GLY A 36 21.28 14.14 -11.51
CA GLY A 36 21.50 15.53 -11.12
C GLY A 36 22.94 15.87 -10.72
N LYS A 37 23.91 14.99 -10.99
CA LYS A 37 25.30 15.21 -10.60
C LYS A 37 26.04 16.17 -11.55
N PRO A 38 27.06 16.90 -11.06
CA PRO A 38 27.86 17.77 -11.91
C PRO A 38 28.57 16.97 -13.01
N VAL A 39 28.54 17.52 -14.23
CA VAL A 39 29.29 16.98 -15.37
C VAL A 39 30.21 18.06 -15.92
N ALA A 40 31.50 17.76 -16.01
CA ALA A 40 32.50 18.60 -16.66
C ALA A 40 32.82 18.05 -18.06
N SER A 41 33.31 18.91 -18.95
CA SER A 41 33.85 18.50 -20.25
C SER A 41 35.27 19.04 -20.43
N SER A 42 36.16 18.24 -21.03
CA SER A 42 37.57 18.60 -21.17
C SER A 42 37.82 19.74 -22.17
N ALA A 43 36.88 19.98 -23.08
CA ALA A 43 36.87 21.12 -24.00
C ALA A 43 35.42 21.54 -24.32
N ALA A 44 35.26 22.52 -25.21
CA ALA A 44 33.96 23.09 -25.58
C ALA A 44 32.98 22.06 -26.17
N THR A 45 31.71 22.18 -25.77
CA THR A 45 30.58 21.45 -26.37
C THR A 45 29.97 22.24 -27.53
N TRP A 46 29.15 21.57 -28.35
CA TRP A 46 28.50 22.21 -29.50
C TRP A 46 27.29 23.07 -29.10
N GLY A 47 27.31 24.35 -29.45
CA GLY A 47 26.16 25.25 -29.33
C GLY A 47 25.68 25.40 -27.88
N ASN A 48 24.39 25.16 -27.64
CA ASN A 48 23.76 25.24 -26.31
C ASN A 48 23.67 23.88 -25.60
N LEU A 49 24.34 22.84 -26.12
CA LEU A 49 24.33 21.52 -25.48
C LEU A 49 25.28 21.55 -24.29
N VAL A 50 24.72 21.50 -23.08
CA VAL A 50 25.48 21.57 -21.83
C VAL A 50 25.84 20.16 -21.33
N PRO A 51 27.03 19.96 -20.73
CA PRO A 51 27.41 18.65 -20.18
C PRO A 51 26.41 18.06 -19.18
N ALA A 52 25.70 18.90 -18.40
CA ALA A 52 24.74 18.47 -17.39
C ALA A 52 23.57 17.65 -17.94
N ALA A 53 23.30 17.71 -19.25
CA ALA A 53 22.30 16.89 -19.93
C ALA A 53 22.54 15.39 -19.76
N LEU A 54 23.80 14.96 -19.55
CA LEU A 54 24.17 13.55 -19.37
C LEU A 54 23.68 12.93 -18.06
N THR A 55 23.05 13.71 -17.19
CA THR A 55 22.67 13.28 -15.84
C THR A 55 21.33 13.85 -15.40
N ASP A 56 20.57 14.44 -16.31
CA ASP A 56 19.33 15.16 -15.97
C ASP A 56 18.11 14.23 -15.83
N GLY A 57 18.26 12.95 -16.17
CA GLY A 57 17.20 11.95 -16.14
C GLY A 57 16.27 11.99 -17.36
N ASP A 58 16.53 12.83 -18.36
CA ASP A 58 15.78 12.91 -19.61
C ASP A 58 16.59 12.31 -20.78
N PRO A 59 16.29 11.07 -21.22
CA PRO A 59 17.03 10.43 -22.31
C PRO A 59 16.83 11.09 -23.69
N ASN A 60 16.03 12.15 -23.78
CA ASN A 60 15.83 12.93 -25.00
C ASN A 60 16.77 14.14 -25.10
N THR A 61 17.45 14.52 -24.02
CA THR A 61 18.54 15.50 -24.05
C THR A 61 19.87 14.79 -24.37
N PHE A 62 20.90 15.53 -24.80
CA PHE A 62 22.23 14.98 -25.06
C PHE A 62 23.29 16.08 -25.08
N SER A 63 24.57 15.69 -24.96
CA SER A 63 25.71 16.58 -25.17
C SER A 63 26.81 15.92 -26.00
N HIS A 64 27.62 16.76 -26.64
CA HIS A 64 28.77 16.34 -27.43
C HIS A 64 29.79 17.46 -27.69
N PRO A 65 31.06 17.12 -28.02
CA PRO A 65 32.08 18.11 -28.36
C PRO A 65 31.79 18.92 -29.63
N LEU A 66 32.40 20.10 -29.70
CA LEU A 66 32.58 20.83 -30.95
C LEU A 66 33.56 20.05 -31.86
N ALA A 67 33.35 20.05 -33.19
CA ALA A 67 34.18 19.30 -34.15
C ALA A 67 35.69 19.57 -34.05
N SER A 68 36.05 20.81 -33.71
CA SER A 68 37.43 21.30 -33.61
C SER A 68 38.03 21.16 -32.21
N SER A 69 37.27 20.71 -31.23
CA SER A 69 37.76 20.43 -29.88
C SER A 69 38.51 19.09 -29.92
N GLY A 70 39.85 19.16 -29.98
CA GLY A 70 40.81 18.05 -29.94
C GLY A 70 40.17 16.67 -29.81
N THR A 71 40.00 15.99 -30.95
CA THR A 71 39.02 14.91 -31.07
C THR A 71 39.44 13.67 -30.29
N LEU A 72 40.71 13.32 -30.26
CA LEU A 72 41.21 12.21 -29.45
C LEU A 72 41.31 12.63 -27.97
N ASP A 73 40.83 11.77 -27.06
CA ASP A 73 40.82 11.94 -25.60
C ASP A 73 39.94 13.10 -25.08
N TYR A 74 39.06 13.69 -25.90
CA TYR A 74 37.96 14.52 -25.38
C TYR A 74 37.13 13.70 -24.39
N TYR A 75 36.74 14.24 -23.23
CA TYR A 75 35.94 13.51 -22.26
C TYR A 75 34.84 14.35 -21.62
N PHE A 76 33.78 13.66 -21.20
CA PHE A 76 32.87 14.10 -20.14
C PHE A 76 33.27 13.43 -18.82
N GLU A 77 33.22 14.16 -17.71
CA GLU A 77 33.51 13.66 -16.37
C GLU A 77 32.31 13.92 -15.47
N VAL A 78 31.74 12.85 -14.90
CA VAL A 78 30.66 12.91 -13.90
C VAL A 78 31.29 12.83 -12.51
N ASP A 79 30.99 13.79 -11.64
CA ASP A 79 31.35 13.74 -10.21
C ASP A 79 30.18 13.20 -9.37
N LEU A 80 30.29 11.96 -8.87
CA LEU A 80 29.26 11.34 -8.04
C LEU A 80 29.13 11.99 -6.64
N GLY A 81 30.09 12.82 -6.24
CA GLY A 81 30.18 13.52 -4.96
C GLY A 81 30.79 12.71 -3.81
N ALA A 82 30.99 11.41 -3.99
CA ALA A 82 31.69 10.50 -3.08
C ALA A 82 32.18 9.27 -3.85
N SER A 83 33.09 8.50 -3.25
CA SER A 83 33.54 7.21 -3.83
C SER A 83 32.52 6.11 -3.56
N TYR A 84 32.18 5.33 -4.59
CA TYR A 84 31.27 4.20 -4.50
C TYR A 84 31.90 2.92 -5.06
N GLN A 85 31.54 1.77 -4.49
CA GLN A 85 31.66 0.49 -5.18
C GLN A 85 30.54 0.41 -6.22
N LEU A 86 30.86 0.13 -7.48
CA LEU A 86 29.88 0.18 -8.57
C LEU A 86 29.39 -1.22 -8.96
N ASP A 87 28.13 -1.30 -9.38
CA ASP A 87 27.53 -2.50 -9.99
C ASP A 87 27.62 -2.40 -11.51
N ARG A 88 27.08 -1.30 -12.06
CA ARG A 88 27.03 -1.04 -13.50
C ARG A 88 26.95 0.45 -13.81
N ILE A 89 27.39 0.80 -15.01
CA ILE A 89 27.22 2.11 -15.64
C ILE A 89 26.45 1.88 -16.94
N LEU A 90 25.38 2.64 -17.17
CA LEU A 90 24.63 2.61 -18.42
C LEU A 90 24.92 3.89 -19.20
N LEU A 91 25.34 3.75 -20.45
CA LEU A 91 25.53 4.86 -21.37
C LEU A 91 24.47 4.81 -22.46
N ARG A 92 23.62 5.83 -22.50
CA ARG A 92 22.55 5.94 -23.49
C ARG A 92 23.01 6.75 -24.69
N ASN A 93 22.73 6.22 -25.87
CA ASN A 93 22.86 6.93 -27.12
C ASN A 93 21.63 7.80 -27.38
N ARG A 94 21.78 8.78 -28.26
CA ARG A 94 20.74 9.73 -28.65
C ARG A 94 19.50 9.03 -29.20
N ALA A 95 18.32 9.55 -28.87
CA ALA A 95 17.04 8.92 -29.20
C ALA A 95 16.35 9.49 -30.46
N ASP A 96 16.85 10.57 -31.07
CA ASP A 96 16.12 11.32 -32.10
C ASP A 96 16.37 10.87 -33.55
N GLY A 97 16.93 9.68 -33.74
CA GLY A 97 17.05 9.06 -35.06
C GLY A 97 18.28 9.43 -35.87
N CYS A 98 19.20 10.28 -35.37
CA CYS A 98 20.48 10.52 -36.05
C CYS A 98 21.69 9.90 -35.36
N CYS A 99 22.65 9.53 -36.19
CA CYS A 99 24.07 9.52 -35.88
C CYS A 99 24.52 8.55 -34.75
N PRO A 100 23.92 7.35 -34.59
CA PRO A 100 24.26 6.46 -33.48
C PRO A 100 25.73 5.99 -33.50
N GLU A 101 26.39 6.05 -34.66
CA GLU A 101 27.82 5.78 -34.83
C GLU A 101 28.75 6.74 -34.07
N ARG A 102 28.24 7.84 -33.52
CA ARG A 102 29.04 8.82 -32.77
C ARG A 102 29.20 8.50 -31.27
N LEU A 103 28.62 7.40 -30.82
CA LEU A 103 28.97 6.71 -29.57
C LEU A 103 29.64 5.38 -29.93
N THR A 104 30.88 5.46 -30.40
CA THR A 104 31.71 4.31 -30.76
C THR A 104 33.15 4.53 -30.33
N ASN A 105 33.90 3.43 -30.19
CA ASN A 105 35.30 3.39 -29.76
C ASN A 105 35.59 4.46 -28.70
N TYR A 106 35.01 4.29 -27.51
CA TYR A 106 35.15 5.20 -26.38
C TYR A 106 35.73 4.44 -25.19
N ARG A 107 36.36 5.18 -24.28
CA ARG A 107 36.94 4.62 -23.06
C ARG A 107 36.15 5.11 -21.86
N VAL A 108 35.67 4.18 -21.04
CA VAL A 108 35.12 4.51 -19.72
C VAL A 108 36.25 4.36 -18.72
N GLU A 109 36.39 5.34 -17.84
CA GLU A 109 37.43 5.43 -16.82
C GLU A 109 36.78 5.80 -15.48
N ILE A 110 37.25 5.18 -14.41
CA ILE A 110 36.79 5.42 -13.04
C ILE A 110 37.99 5.85 -12.22
N TYR A 111 37.88 7.01 -11.59
CA TYR A 111 38.95 7.58 -10.77
C TYR A 111 38.56 7.66 -9.29
N ALA A 112 39.56 7.45 -8.44
CA ALA A 112 39.50 7.71 -7.01
C ALA A 112 39.25 9.20 -6.72
N ASP A 113 38.74 9.49 -5.51
CA ASP A 113 38.67 10.85 -4.99
C ASP A 113 40.06 11.34 -4.53
N ASN A 114 40.44 12.54 -4.95
CA ASN A 114 41.63 13.26 -4.49
C ASN A 114 41.24 14.64 -3.94
N GLY A 115 40.39 14.65 -2.91
CA GLY A 115 40.00 15.87 -2.21
C GLY A 115 38.99 16.73 -2.97
N GLY A 116 38.09 16.10 -3.72
CA GLY A 116 37.10 16.79 -4.55
C GLY A 116 37.44 16.84 -6.04
N GLU A 117 38.58 16.28 -6.44
CA GLU A 117 39.07 16.21 -7.82
C GLU A 117 39.42 14.77 -8.21
N ALA A 118 39.43 14.47 -9.50
CA ALA A 118 39.80 13.13 -9.99
C ALA A 118 41.26 12.78 -9.65
N GLY A 119 41.44 11.67 -8.94
CA GLY A 119 42.72 11.16 -8.45
C GLY A 119 43.33 10.09 -9.34
N VAL A 120 43.68 8.95 -8.73
CA VAL A 120 44.27 7.79 -9.42
C VAL A 120 43.20 7.09 -10.26
N LEU A 121 43.58 6.62 -11.45
CA LEU A 121 42.73 5.78 -12.29
C LEU A 121 42.64 4.37 -11.69
N ASP A 122 41.45 3.99 -11.21
CA ASP A 122 41.21 2.71 -10.54
C ASP A 122 40.70 1.64 -11.51
N TRP A 123 39.97 2.04 -12.54
CA TRP A 123 39.45 1.14 -13.55
C TRP A 123 39.24 1.81 -14.89
N SER A 124 39.46 1.07 -15.97
CA SER A 124 39.16 1.52 -17.32
C SER A 124 38.82 0.37 -18.25
N ALA A 125 37.95 0.61 -19.22
CA ALA A 125 37.73 -0.28 -20.36
C ALA A 125 37.47 0.53 -21.62
N THR A 126 38.00 0.05 -22.76
CA THR A 126 37.63 0.55 -24.09
C THR A 126 36.45 -0.27 -24.61
N LEU A 127 35.37 0.40 -24.97
CA LEU A 127 34.14 -0.19 -25.49
C LEU A 127 34.03 0.12 -26.98
N ARG A 128 33.39 -0.78 -27.73
CA ARG A 128 33.14 -0.59 -29.17
C ARG A 128 34.42 -0.33 -29.99
N ALA A 129 35.53 -0.95 -29.60
CA ALA A 129 36.85 -0.76 -30.24
C ALA A 129 36.89 -1.18 -31.71
N ASP A 130 35.92 -2.00 -32.14
CA ASP A 130 35.69 -2.43 -33.51
C ASP A 130 34.95 -1.39 -34.38
N GLY A 131 34.55 -0.26 -33.80
CA GLY A 131 33.75 0.76 -34.48
C GLY A 131 32.25 0.50 -34.49
N SER A 132 31.76 -0.52 -33.78
CA SER A 132 30.32 -0.80 -33.65
C SER A 132 29.60 0.24 -32.78
N ASN A 133 28.26 0.25 -32.76
CA ASN A 133 27.45 1.12 -31.89
C ASN A 133 26.20 0.39 -31.38
N CYS A 134 25.53 0.97 -30.38
CA CYS A 134 24.32 0.42 -29.76
C CYS A 134 23.01 0.80 -30.47
N GLY A 135 23.07 1.57 -31.56
CA GLY A 135 21.89 2.06 -32.28
C GLY A 135 21.24 3.29 -31.63
N VAL A 136 20.17 3.78 -32.26
CA VAL A 136 19.37 4.92 -31.77
C VAL A 136 18.67 4.55 -30.47
N ALA A 137 18.75 5.41 -29.46
CA ALA A 137 18.31 5.16 -28.08
C ALA A 137 18.92 3.89 -27.45
N GLY A 138 19.99 3.36 -28.05
CA GLY A 138 20.68 2.18 -27.58
C GLY A 138 21.38 2.42 -26.25
N VAL A 139 21.54 1.37 -25.46
CA VAL A 139 22.18 1.43 -24.15
C VAL A 139 23.35 0.48 -24.11
N ASP A 140 24.55 1.00 -23.85
CA ASP A 140 25.69 0.19 -23.48
C ASP A 140 25.68 -0.03 -21.96
N THR A 141 25.78 -1.29 -21.53
CA THR A 141 25.90 -1.67 -20.12
C THR A 141 27.34 -2.02 -19.83
N ILE A 142 27.98 -1.22 -18.98
CA ILE A 142 29.35 -1.39 -18.55
C ILE A 142 29.34 -1.94 -17.14
N THR A 143 30.07 -3.03 -16.93
CA THR A 143 30.21 -3.70 -15.63
C THR A 143 31.68 -4.03 -15.39
N ARG A 144 31.99 -4.51 -14.19
CA ARG A 144 33.34 -4.98 -13.85
C ARG A 144 33.89 -6.02 -14.84
N THR A 145 33.05 -6.83 -15.48
CA THR A 145 33.52 -7.88 -16.40
C THR A 145 34.17 -7.33 -17.67
N ASN A 146 33.94 -6.04 -18.00
CA ASN A 146 34.61 -5.39 -19.12
C ASN A 146 36.12 -5.19 -18.88
N ASN A 147 36.56 -5.12 -17.61
CA ASN A 147 37.97 -5.23 -17.22
C ASN A 147 38.06 -5.81 -15.80
N PRO A 148 38.14 -7.15 -15.66
CA PRO A 148 38.12 -7.82 -14.35
C PRO A 148 39.32 -7.49 -13.45
N GLY A 149 40.42 -6.98 -14.00
CA GLY A 149 41.67 -6.71 -13.28
C GLY A 149 41.73 -5.36 -12.55
N GLY A 150 40.81 -4.43 -12.85
CA GLY A 150 40.73 -3.11 -12.19
C GLY A 150 39.72 -3.09 -11.02
N ALA A 151 39.78 -2.04 -10.19
CA ALA A 151 38.81 -1.81 -9.13
C ALA A 151 37.61 -1.03 -9.69
N PHE A 152 36.48 -1.70 -9.91
CA PHE A 152 35.25 -1.08 -10.44
C PHE A 152 34.55 -0.22 -9.36
N ALA A 153 35.27 0.79 -8.88
CA ALA A 153 34.92 1.67 -7.77
C ALA A 153 35.62 3.01 -7.93
N GLY A 154 34.98 4.09 -7.47
CA GLY A 154 35.54 5.44 -7.52
C GLY A 154 34.47 6.52 -7.40
N ARG A 155 34.89 7.78 -7.52
CA ARG A 155 34.02 8.97 -7.42
C ARG A 155 33.75 9.61 -8.78
N PHE A 156 34.75 9.61 -9.66
CA PHE A 156 34.66 10.30 -10.95
C PHE A 156 34.59 9.29 -12.08
N ILE A 157 33.62 9.48 -12.98
CA ILE A 157 33.43 8.64 -14.17
C ILE A 157 33.75 9.48 -15.40
N ARG A 158 34.81 9.13 -16.14
CA ARG A 158 35.10 9.75 -17.43
C ARG A 158 34.65 8.87 -18.59
N ILE A 159 34.05 9.50 -19.59
CA ILE A 159 33.74 8.88 -20.88
C ILE A 159 34.55 9.64 -21.94
N ALA A 160 35.64 9.02 -22.39
CA ALA A 160 36.62 9.61 -23.28
C ALA A 160 36.46 9.12 -24.72
N ASN A 161 36.61 10.02 -25.69
CA ASN A 161 36.68 9.70 -27.10
C ASN A 161 37.98 8.95 -27.41
N HIS A 162 37.86 7.68 -27.76
CA HIS A 162 39.01 6.88 -28.18
C HIS A 162 39.04 6.66 -29.71
N SER A 163 38.00 7.10 -30.42
CA SER A 163 37.88 6.98 -31.87
C SER A 163 38.71 8.03 -32.62
N GLY A 164 38.96 9.18 -31.99
CA GLY A 164 39.56 10.35 -32.62
C GLY A 164 38.67 11.02 -33.67
N ALA A 165 37.42 10.57 -33.86
CA ALA A 165 36.47 11.20 -34.76
C ALA A 165 35.89 12.47 -34.14
N GLY A 166 35.63 13.48 -34.98
CA GLY A 166 34.97 14.71 -34.55
C GLY A 166 33.55 14.45 -34.06
N TYR A 167 33.10 15.28 -33.11
CA TYR A 167 31.79 15.17 -32.43
C TYR A 167 31.61 13.95 -31.50
N ASN A 168 32.61 13.08 -31.33
CA ASN A 168 32.53 11.94 -30.40
C ASN A 168 33.13 12.29 -29.02
N PRO A 169 32.61 11.75 -27.90
CA PRO A 169 31.41 10.92 -27.81
C PRO A 169 30.13 11.77 -27.77
N GLN A 170 29.04 11.27 -28.35
CA GLN A 170 27.70 11.84 -28.16
C GLN A 170 26.92 10.97 -27.17
N ILE A 171 26.45 11.57 -26.07
CA ILE A 171 25.83 10.83 -24.97
C ILE A 171 24.53 11.53 -24.60
N ALA A 172 23.45 10.75 -24.52
CA ALA A 172 22.16 11.22 -24.05
C ALA A 172 22.12 11.23 -22.52
N GLU A 173 22.43 10.08 -21.91
CA GLU A 173 22.35 9.91 -20.46
C GLU A 173 23.42 8.95 -19.96
N VAL A 174 23.95 9.24 -18.77
CA VAL A 174 24.87 8.42 -17.99
C VAL A 174 24.16 8.04 -16.70
N GLU A 175 23.87 6.76 -16.54
CA GLU A 175 23.32 6.22 -15.30
C GLU A 175 24.40 5.40 -14.58
N VAL A 176 24.54 5.61 -13.27
CA VAL A 176 25.54 4.91 -12.47
C VAL A 176 24.85 4.26 -11.29
N TYR A 177 25.06 2.95 -11.11
CA TYR A 177 24.43 2.17 -10.05
C TYR A 177 25.51 1.57 -9.13
N GLY A 178 25.34 1.78 -7.83
CA GLY A 178 26.24 1.23 -6.81
C GLY A 178 26.04 -0.28 -6.59
N ALA A 179 27.10 -0.97 -6.20
CA ALA A 179 27.03 -2.35 -5.74
C ALA A 179 26.18 -2.45 -4.48
N LEU A 180 25.35 -3.50 -4.39
CA LEU A 180 24.51 -3.73 -3.21
C LEU A 180 25.31 -4.40 -2.11
N VAL A 181 25.15 -3.90 -0.88
CA VAL A 181 25.58 -4.62 0.32
C VAL A 181 24.84 -5.95 0.46
N PRO A 182 25.33 -6.88 1.29
CA PRO A 182 24.61 -8.13 1.51
C PRO A 182 23.24 -7.90 2.11
N HIS A 183 22.27 -8.72 1.74
CA HIS A 183 20.93 -8.68 2.30
C HIS A 183 20.72 -9.92 3.16
N ILE A 184 20.35 -9.72 4.43
CA ILE A 184 20.02 -10.82 5.35
C ILE A 184 18.51 -11.02 5.27
N ASP A 185 18.08 -12.03 4.53
CA ASP A 185 16.68 -12.35 4.32
C ASP A 185 16.04 -12.93 5.59
N VAL A 186 16.79 -13.73 6.34
CA VAL A 186 16.36 -14.35 7.59
C VAL A 186 17.52 -14.39 8.57
N PHE A 187 17.25 -14.04 9.83
CA PHE A 187 18.07 -14.45 10.97
C PHE A 187 17.16 -14.66 12.18
N ALA A 188 16.95 -15.92 12.57
CA ALA A 188 15.96 -16.29 13.58
C ALA A 188 16.39 -17.53 14.37
N ALA A 189 15.82 -17.70 15.56
CA ALA A 189 15.91 -18.95 16.33
C ALA A 189 14.64 -19.79 16.09
N ASP A 190 14.73 -21.12 16.14
CA ASP A 190 13.56 -22.01 16.16
C ASP A 190 12.79 -21.94 17.49
N ASP A 191 13.54 -21.77 18.59
CA ASP A 191 13.06 -21.41 19.91
C ASP A 191 13.85 -20.21 20.44
N ASP A 192 13.14 -19.15 20.75
CA ASP A 192 13.69 -17.91 21.31
C ASP A 192 13.53 -17.84 22.82
N THR A 193 12.95 -18.86 23.46
CA THR A 193 12.88 -19.00 24.92
C THR A 193 13.21 -20.42 25.34
N ILE A 194 14.31 -20.63 26.05
CA ILE A 194 14.77 -21.96 26.47
C ILE A 194 15.07 -21.99 27.96
N ALA A 195 15.09 -23.19 28.57
CA ALA A 195 15.65 -23.34 29.91
C ALA A 195 17.19 -23.29 29.87
N ALA A 196 17.84 -22.94 30.98
CA ALA A 196 19.30 -22.91 31.04
C ALA A 196 19.92 -24.27 30.70
N GLY A 197 20.81 -24.26 29.69
CA GLY A 197 21.48 -25.46 29.19
C GLY A 197 20.71 -26.25 28.13
N GLU A 198 19.48 -25.84 27.79
CA GLU A 198 18.78 -26.36 26.62
C GLU A 198 19.36 -25.78 25.32
N THR A 199 18.86 -26.27 24.18
CA THR A 199 19.42 -25.97 22.86
C THR A 199 18.42 -25.21 22.01
N ALA A 200 18.84 -24.09 21.45
CA ALA A 200 18.15 -23.39 20.36
C ALA A 200 18.94 -23.56 19.05
N THR A 201 18.28 -23.52 17.91
CA THR A 201 18.90 -23.50 16.58
C THR A 201 18.71 -22.13 15.95
N LEU A 202 19.81 -21.40 15.75
CA LEU A 202 19.83 -20.21 14.91
C LEU A 202 19.85 -20.62 13.44
N ARG A 203 19.07 -19.94 12.60
CA ARG A 203 18.99 -20.15 11.16
C ARG A 203 19.12 -18.81 10.44
N TRP A 204 19.77 -18.83 9.29
CA TRP A 204 19.90 -17.64 8.46
C TRP A 204 19.77 -17.93 6.97
N GLN A 205 19.34 -16.89 6.26
CA GLN A 205 19.35 -16.79 4.81
C GLN A 205 19.90 -15.42 4.43
N ILE A 206 20.89 -15.42 3.54
CA ILE A 206 21.66 -14.25 3.13
C ILE A 206 21.79 -14.31 1.62
N THR A 207 21.62 -13.18 0.98
CA THR A 207 21.94 -12.96 -0.43
C THR A 207 23.04 -11.91 -0.56
N ARG A 208 23.83 -12.02 -1.64
CA ARG A 208 24.89 -11.07 -1.99
C ARG A 208 26.06 -10.97 -1.00
N ALA A 209 26.23 -11.92 -0.07
CA ALA A 209 27.41 -11.97 0.80
C ALA A 209 28.54 -12.81 0.22
N THR A 210 29.78 -12.37 0.46
CA THR A 210 31.00 -13.20 0.28
C THR A 210 31.56 -13.69 1.61
N GLY A 211 31.11 -13.14 2.74
CA GLY A 211 31.45 -13.60 4.09
C GLY A 211 30.31 -13.36 5.08
N ALA A 212 30.25 -14.18 6.13
CA ALA A 212 29.30 -14.03 7.23
C ALA A 212 29.90 -14.53 8.56
N THR A 213 29.57 -13.85 9.66
CA THR A 213 30.06 -14.17 11.02
C THR A 213 28.96 -13.94 12.04
N ILE A 214 28.78 -14.88 12.98
CA ILE A 214 27.83 -14.72 14.09
C ILE A 214 28.59 -14.50 15.40
N PHE A 215 28.19 -13.48 16.15
CA PHE A 215 28.66 -13.17 17.50
C PHE A 215 27.50 -13.32 18.50
N PRO A 216 27.76 -13.55 19.79
CA PRO A 216 29.04 -13.96 20.38
C PRO A 216 29.31 -15.48 20.18
N GLY A 217 30.58 -15.86 20.20
CA GLY A 217 31.01 -17.26 20.44
C GLY A 217 30.87 -18.26 19.27
N ILE A 218 30.30 -17.89 18.13
CA ILE A 218 30.11 -18.80 16.98
C ILE A 218 31.20 -18.62 15.93
N GLY A 219 31.45 -17.38 15.49
CA GLY A 219 32.47 -17.10 14.48
C GLY A 219 31.96 -17.22 13.04
N PRO A 220 32.85 -17.47 12.06
CA PRO A 220 32.50 -17.50 10.64
C PRO A 220 31.47 -18.59 10.29
N VAL A 221 30.51 -18.24 9.43
CA VAL A 221 29.43 -19.12 8.98
C VAL A 221 29.24 -19.02 7.46
N PRO A 222 28.56 -19.99 6.81
CA PRO A 222 28.16 -19.88 5.41
C PRO A 222 27.51 -18.54 5.04
N ALA A 223 28.02 -17.90 3.98
CA ALA A 223 27.56 -16.61 3.47
C ALA A 223 26.28 -16.67 2.62
N THR A 224 25.55 -17.78 2.67
CA THR A 224 24.29 -17.98 1.95
C THR A 224 23.20 -18.41 2.92
N ASN A 225 23.06 -19.70 3.18
CA ASN A 225 22.11 -20.22 4.15
C ASN A 225 22.81 -21.17 5.11
N GLY A 226 22.24 -21.31 6.30
CA GLY A 226 22.76 -22.25 7.27
C GLY A 226 22.00 -22.25 8.58
N PHE A 227 22.47 -23.10 9.47
CA PHE A 227 21.98 -23.19 10.82
C PHE A 227 23.12 -23.55 11.78
N VAL A 228 22.96 -23.18 13.03
CA VAL A 228 23.87 -23.56 14.11
C VAL A 228 23.08 -23.76 15.40
N ARG A 229 23.43 -24.80 16.16
CA ARG A 229 22.86 -25.03 17.49
C ARG A 229 23.65 -24.25 18.53
N VAL A 230 22.94 -23.62 19.45
CA VAL A 230 23.49 -22.85 20.57
C VAL A 230 22.88 -23.32 21.88
N GLN A 231 23.65 -23.25 22.95
CA GLN A 231 23.23 -23.60 24.32
C GLN A 231 23.63 -22.47 25.29
N PRO A 232 23.03 -21.27 25.16
CA PRO A 232 23.36 -20.18 26.05
C PRO A 232 22.93 -20.49 27.50
N GLY A 233 23.79 -20.19 28.47
CA GLY A 233 23.46 -20.33 29.90
C GLY A 233 22.73 -19.13 30.49
N VAL A 234 22.65 -18.03 29.75
CA VAL A 234 21.95 -16.78 30.10
C VAL A 234 21.35 -16.17 28.83
N THR A 235 20.34 -15.33 28.97
CA THR A 235 19.74 -14.62 27.82
C THR A 235 20.83 -13.97 26.97
N THR A 236 20.88 -14.32 25.69
CA THR A 236 21.97 -13.95 24.79
C THR A 236 21.41 -13.40 23.48
N THR A 237 21.85 -12.20 23.09
CA THR A 237 21.62 -11.65 21.75
C THR A 237 22.76 -12.07 20.84
N TYR A 238 22.42 -12.73 19.75
CA TYR A 238 23.32 -13.06 18.67
C TYR A 238 23.21 -12.02 17.56
N THR A 239 24.34 -11.63 16.97
CA THR A 239 24.42 -10.69 15.85
C THR A 239 25.08 -11.40 14.67
N LEU A 240 24.35 -11.53 13.56
CA LEU A 240 24.85 -11.98 12.28
C LEU A 240 25.36 -10.77 11.49
N ALA A 241 26.64 -10.79 11.11
CA ALA A 241 27.26 -9.80 10.26
C ALA A 241 27.58 -10.43 8.89
N ALA A 242 26.91 -9.98 7.83
CA ALA A 242 27.17 -10.39 6.46
C ALA A 242 27.98 -9.31 5.73
N THR A 243 28.98 -9.70 4.94
CA THR A 243 29.88 -8.79 4.22
C THR A 243 30.05 -9.17 2.75
N ASN A 244 30.22 -8.16 1.90
CA ASN A 244 30.78 -8.29 0.56
C ASN A 244 31.70 -7.10 0.27
N GLU A 245 32.18 -6.96 -0.96
CA GLU A 245 33.04 -5.84 -1.36
C GLU A 245 32.32 -4.49 -1.29
N ALA A 246 30.99 -4.47 -1.41
CA ALA A 246 30.17 -3.25 -1.32
C ALA A 246 29.94 -2.77 0.12
N GLY A 247 30.01 -3.68 1.10
CA GLY A 247 29.89 -3.32 2.52
C GLY A 247 29.36 -4.44 3.40
N LYS A 248 28.67 -4.04 4.48
CA LYS A 248 28.23 -4.92 5.56
C LYS A 248 26.75 -4.69 5.88
N SER A 249 26.03 -5.77 6.16
CA SER A 249 24.72 -5.77 6.82
C SER A 249 24.78 -6.55 8.13
N VAL A 250 23.87 -6.22 9.05
CA VAL A 250 23.75 -6.88 10.35
C VAL A 250 22.30 -7.21 10.65
N ALA A 251 22.08 -8.34 11.32
CA ALA A 251 20.80 -8.73 11.90
C ALA A 251 21.03 -9.31 13.30
N GLU A 252 20.04 -9.20 14.18
CA GLU A 252 20.12 -9.70 15.54
C GLU A 252 18.97 -10.65 15.87
N VAL A 253 19.24 -11.61 16.75
CA VAL A 253 18.24 -12.49 17.34
C VAL A 253 18.58 -12.73 18.81
N THR A 254 17.61 -12.59 19.70
CA THR A 254 17.81 -12.86 21.13
C THR A 254 17.20 -14.21 21.50
N VAL A 255 17.97 -15.04 22.19
CA VAL A 255 17.49 -16.26 22.85
C VAL A 255 17.39 -15.97 24.34
N GLY A 256 16.17 -15.92 24.85
CA GLY A 256 15.85 -15.81 26.28
C GLY A 256 16.15 -17.12 27.01
N VAL A 257 16.80 -17.03 28.17
CA VAL A 257 17.08 -18.20 29.04
C VAL A 257 16.37 -18.03 30.37
N ASP A 258 15.59 -19.03 30.77
CA ASP A 258 14.78 -19.05 31.99
C ASP A 258 13.85 -17.82 32.12
N VAL A 259 13.35 -17.33 30.98
CA VAL A 259 12.47 -16.16 30.96
C VAL A 259 11.05 -16.54 31.39
N THR A 260 10.45 -15.74 32.27
CA THR A 260 9.03 -15.86 32.62
C THR A 260 8.23 -14.95 31.70
N LEU A 261 7.41 -15.55 30.83
CA LEU A 261 6.54 -14.80 29.92
C LEU A 261 5.24 -14.39 30.62
N ALA A 262 4.79 -13.17 30.35
CA ALA A 262 3.44 -12.72 30.68
C ALA A 262 2.41 -13.42 29.77
N PRO A 263 1.19 -13.69 30.25
CA PRO A 263 0.14 -14.30 29.45
C PRO A 263 -0.26 -13.41 28.25
N PRO A 264 -0.91 -13.98 27.22
CA PRO A 264 -1.48 -13.18 26.15
C PRO A 264 -2.63 -12.32 26.69
N GLN A 265 -2.99 -11.29 25.93
CA GLN A 265 -4.07 -10.36 26.29
C GLN A 265 -5.04 -10.25 25.12
N ILE A 266 -6.34 -10.32 25.37
CA ILE A 266 -7.35 -9.89 24.40
C ILE A 266 -7.20 -8.37 24.21
N SER A 267 -6.68 -7.95 23.06
CA SER A 267 -6.45 -6.55 22.71
C SER A 267 -7.69 -5.92 22.11
N GLU A 268 -8.35 -6.61 21.19
CA GLU A 268 -9.44 -6.08 20.39
C GLU A 268 -10.36 -7.22 19.93
N PHE A 269 -11.65 -6.96 19.76
CA PHE A 269 -12.59 -7.91 19.17
C PHE A 269 -13.73 -7.17 18.46
N LEU A 270 -14.36 -7.85 17.51
CA LEU A 270 -15.42 -7.29 16.70
C LEU A 270 -16.53 -8.32 16.49
N ALA A 271 -17.73 -7.98 16.97
CA ALA A 271 -18.92 -8.85 16.96
C ALA A 271 -19.99 -8.45 15.93
N ASP A 272 -19.75 -7.39 15.13
CA ASP A 272 -20.61 -7.01 14.00
C ASP A 272 -19.76 -6.71 12.76
N ASN A 273 -19.13 -7.76 12.24
CA ASN A 273 -18.23 -7.64 11.10
C ASN A 273 -19.03 -7.61 9.80
N LYS A 274 -18.89 -6.51 9.05
CA LYS A 274 -19.44 -6.36 7.70
C LYS A 274 -18.34 -6.16 6.66
N GLY A 275 -17.12 -6.62 6.97
CA GLY A 275 -16.04 -6.72 6.00
C GLY A 275 -14.66 -6.30 6.46
N THR A 276 -14.50 -5.74 7.65
CA THR A 276 -13.22 -5.13 8.08
C THR A 276 -12.07 -6.12 8.02
N LEU A 277 -12.34 -7.37 8.38
CA LEU A 277 -11.47 -8.51 8.21
C LEU A 277 -12.31 -9.66 7.63
N LYS A 278 -11.75 -10.46 6.74
CA LYS A 278 -12.39 -11.69 6.25
C LYS A 278 -11.51 -12.88 6.60
N ASP A 279 -12.16 -14.01 6.84
CA ASP A 279 -11.46 -15.28 7.01
C ASP A 279 -11.07 -15.90 5.66
N GLU A 280 -10.40 -17.06 5.69
CA GLU A 280 -9.89 -17.77 4.53
C GLU A 280 -10.99 -18.26 3.57
N ASP A 281 -12.23 -18.36 4.06
CA ASP A 281 -13.41 -18.69 3.26
C ASP A 281 -14.06 -17.44 2.62
N GLY A 282 -13.56 -16.24 2.96
CA GLY A 282 -14.10 -14.96 2.52
C GLY A 282 -15.28 -14.44 3.35
N ASP A 283 -15.58 -15.08 4.48
CA ASP A 283 -16.65 -14.66 5.39
C ASP A 283 -16.19 -13.49 6.27
N ALA A 284 -17.09 -12.53 6.50
CA ALA A 284 -16.90 -11.50 7.51
C ALA A 284 -17.30 -12.05 8.90
N SER A 285 -16.55 -13.04 9.39
CA SER A 285 -16.75 -13.63 10.72
C SER A 285 -16.40 -12.63 11.82
N ASP A 286 -17.03 -12.77 12.99
CA ASP A 286 -16.57 -12.08 14.21
C ASP A 286 -15.12 -12.48 14.49
N TRP A 287 -14.35 -11.63 15.15
CA TRP A 287 -12.96 -11.93 15.46
C TRP A 287 -12.55 -11.41 16.82
N ILE A 288 -11.57 -12.08 17.39
CA ILE A 288 -10.93 -11.79 18.68
C ILE A 288 -9.43 -11.75 18.41
N GLU A 289 -8.79 -10.67 18.82
CA GLU A 289 -7.35 -10.51 18.71
C GLU A 289 -6.69 -10.74 20.07
N LEU A 290 -5.64 -11.53 20.07
CA LEU A 290 -4.69 -11.64 21.17
C LEU A 290 -3.41 -10.87 20.85
N LYS A 291 -2.94 -10.11 21.82
CA LYS A 291 -1.61 -9.51 21.86
C LYS A 291 -0.66 -10.34 22.72
N ASN A 292 0.55 -10.55 22.22
CA ASN A 292 1.68 -11.01 23.00
C ASN A 292 2.44 -9.79 23.58
N PRO A 293 2.42 -9.55 24.90
CA PRO A 293 3.13 -8.41 25.50
C PRO A 293 4.65 -8.64 25.67
N ASN A 294 5.16 -9.81 25.28
CA ASN A 294 6.54 -10.20 25.53
C ASN A 294 7.46 -9.88 24.35
N PRO A 295 8.77 -9.63 24.60
CA PRO A 295 9.78 -9.47 23.55
C PRO A 295 10.25 -10.81 22.93
N PHE A 296 9.55 -11.90 23.22
CA PHE A 296 9.79 -13.25 22.70
C PHE A 296 8.47 -13.84 22.19
N ARG A 297 8.54 -14.85 21.32
CA ARG A 297 7.35 -15.58 20.89
C ARG A 297 6.65 -16.24 22.07
N LEU A 298 5.33 -16.28 22.00
CA LEU A 298 4.48 -16.85 23.03
C LEU A 298 3.69 -18.03 22.47
N ASP A 299 3.88 -19.21 23.05
CA ASP A 299 3.04 -20.38 22.80
C ASP A 299 1.70 -20.22 23.52
N THR A 300 0.60 -20.45 22.79
CA THR A 300 -0.77 -20.34 23.30
C THR A 300 -1.31 -21.64 23.90
N SER A 301 -0.53 -22.72 23.89
CA SER A 301 -0.86 -24.00 24.53
C SER A 301 -1.24 -23.81 26.01
N GLY A 302 -2.37 -24.38 26.41
CA GLY A 302 -2.85 -24.32 27.79
C GLY A 302 -3.63 -23.05 28.15
N TYR A 303 -3.84 -22.13 27.20
CA TYR A 303 -4.84 -21.07 27.33
C TYR A 303 -6.17 -21.48 26.69
N TYR A 304 -7.24 -20.78 27.07
CA TYR A 304 -8.60 -21.03 26.59
C TYR A 304 -9.32 -19.71 26.32
N LEU A 305 -10.15 -19.66 25.28
CA LEU A 305 -11.21 -18.65 25.13
C LEU A 305 -12.54 -19.22 25.61
N THR A 306 -13.35 -18.35 26.19
CA THR A 306 -14.73 -18.68 26.55
C THR A 306 -15.66 -17.48 26.38
N GLY A 307 -16.83 -17.72 25.81
CA GLY A 307 -18.00 -16.85 25.83
C GLY A 307 -19.02 -17.20 26.91
N ASP A 308 -18.76 -18.22 27.74
CA ASP A 308 -19.65 -18.69 28.80
C ASP A 308 -18.92 -18.69 30.16
N PRO A 309 -19.29 -17.81 31.11
CA PRO A 309 -18.62 -17.73 32.39
C PRO A 309 -18.76 -18.99 33.26
N THR A 310 -19.66 -19.90 32.91
CA THR A 310 -19.85 -21.20 33.58
C THR A 310 -19.00 -22.32 32.97
N ASN A 311 -18.39 -22.07 31.79
CA ASN A 311 -17.53 -23.01 31.08
C ASN A 311 -16.15 -22.37 30.79
N PRO A 312 -15.23 -22.36 31.77
CA PRO A 312 -13.92 -21.72 31.61
C PRO A 312 -13.00 -22.37 30.57
N PHE A 313 -13.27 -23.63 30.19
CA PHE A 313 -12.46 -24.40 29.24
C PHE A 313 -13.16 -24.58 27.88
N GLN A 314 -14.03 -23.64 27.48
CA GLN A 314 -14.90 -23.78 26.31
C GLN A 314 -14.14 -24.03 25.00
N TRP A 315 -13.07 -23.27 24.74
CA TRP A 315 -12.26 -23.42 23.53
C TRP A 315 -10.76 -23.37 23.85
N PRO A 316 -10.06 -24.52 23.81
CA PRO A 316 -8.61 -24.56 24.01
C PRO A 316 -7.87 -24.07 22.77
N PHE A 317 -6.84 -23.25 22.99
CA PHE A 317 -5.91 -22.89 21.92
C PHE A 317 -5.08 -24.11 21.47
N PRO A 318 -4.76 -24.22 20.17
CA PRO A 318 -3.70 -25.11 19.72
C PRO A 318 -2.32 -24.55 20.12
N ALA A 319 -1.25 -25.26 19.78
CA ALA A 319 0.13 -24.78 19.96
C ALA A 319 0.52 -23.69 18.94
N ALA A 320 -0.31 -22.66 18.80
CA ALA A 320 -0.03 -21.50 17.97
C ALA A 320 0.97 -20.58 18.68
N ARG A 321 1.88 -19.98 17.91
CA ARG A 321 2.93 -19.09 18.42
C ARG A 321 2.66 -17.65 17.98
N ILE A 322 2.46 -16.76 18.94
CA ILE A 322 2.33 -15.32 18.67
C ILE A 322 3.72 -14.70 18.60
N PRO A 323 4.08 -13.95 17.52
CA PRO A 323 5.36 -13.24 17.44
C PRO A 323 5.64 -12.33 18.65
N ALA A 324 6.91 -12.03 18.90
CA ALA A 324 7.31 -11.04 19.91
C ALA A 324 6.61 -9.69 19.66
N ASN A 325 5.94 -9.14 20.67
CA ASN A 325 5.08 -7.95 20.57
C ASN A 325 4.02 -8.02 19.44
N GLY A 326 3.72 -9.23 18.96
CA GLY A 326 2.83 -9.48 17.85
C GLY A 326 1.42 -9.82 18.27
N PHE A 327 0.60 -10.14 17.27
CA PHE A 327 -0.82 -10.38 17.41
C PHE A 327 -1.22 -11.73 16.81
N LEU A 328 -2.32 -12.29 17.30
CA LEU A 328 -2.96 -13.49 16.77
C LEU A 328 -4.47 -13.24 16.66
N ILE A 329 -5.02 -13.44 15.47
CA ILE A 329 -6.46 -13.36 15.23
C ILE A 329 -7.08 -14.75 15.41
N VAL A 330 -8.18 -14.81 16.15
CA VAL A 330 -9.10 -15.94 16.23
C VAL A 330 -10.46 -15.49 15.74
N PHE A 331 -10.95 -16.08 14.65
CA PHE A 331 -12.30 -15.82 14.18
C PHE A 331 -13.32 -16.54 15.07
N ALA A 332 -14.21 -15.79 15.69
CA ALA A 332 -15.34 -16.32 16.45
C ALA A 332 -16.48 -16.74 15.49
N SER A 333 -16.22 -17.77 14.69
CA SER A 333 -17.10 -18.21 13.60
C SER A 333 -17.93 -19.45 13.94
N GLY A 334 -17.63 -20.15 15.03
CA GLY A 334 -18.20 -21.46 15.34
C GLY A 334 -17.68 -22.62 14.48
N LYS A 335 -16.68 -22.41 13.61
CA LYS A 335 -16.14 -23.45 12.71
C LYS A 335 -15.20 -24.44 13.43
N ASP A 336 -14.72 -24.13 14.64
CA ASP A 336 -13.81 -24.95 15.48
C ASP A 336 -12.53 -25.46 14.76
N ARG A 337 -11.88 -24.59 13.96
CA ARG A 337 -10.61 -24.90 13.29
C ARG A 337 -9.43 -24.48 14.16
N ARG A 338 -8.49 -25.41 14.38
CA ARG A 338 -7.40 -25.27 15.36
C ARG A 338 -6.04 -25.69 14.80
N ASP A 339 -5.82 -25.61 13.49
CA ASP A 339 -4.47 -25.82 12.95
C ASP A 339 -3.60 -24.60 13.32
N PRO A 340 -2.50 -24.76 14.10
CA PRO A 340 -1.66 -23.64 14.48
C PRO A 340 -0.92 -22.96 13.31
N ASN A 341 -0.96 -23.56 12.11
CA ASN A 341 -0.37 -23.01 10.88
C ASN A 341 -1.41 -22.40 9.93
N ALA A 342 -2.68 -22.30 10.35
CA ALA A 342 -3.77 -21.71 9.56
C ALA A 342 -4.57 -20.69 10.40
N GLU A 343 -5.59 -20.09 9.80
CA GLU A 343 -6.51 -19.21 10.51
C GLU A 343 -7.28 -19.99 11.58
N LEU A 344 -7.31 -19.42 12.79
CA LEU A 344 -7.95 -20.06 13.93
C LEU A 344 -9.43 -19.68 13.99
N HIS A 345 -10.27 -20.66 14.25
CA HIS A 345 -11.70 -20.47 14.44
C HIS A 345 -12.18 -21.07 15.74
N SER A 346 -12.84 -20.26 16.57
CA SER A 346 -13.45 -20.76 17.79
C SER A 346 -14.69 -21.63 17.50
N ASN A 347 -15.14 -22.40 18.50
CA ASN A 347 -16.36 -23.19 18.45
C ASN A 347 -17.62 -22.38 18.84
N PHE A 348 -17.50 -21.05 18.98
CA PHE A 348 -18.59 -20.15 19.32
C PHE A 348 -18.54 -18.88 18.46
N ARG A 349 -19.58 -18.05 18.59
CA ARG A 349 -19.72 -16.73 17.94
C ARG A 349 -19.96 -15.67 19.00
N LEU A 350 -19.77 -14.40 18.65
CA LEU A 350 -20.12 -13.27 19.53
C LEU A 350 -21.47 -12.69 19.10
N ASP A 351 -22.26 -12.19 20.05
CA ASP A 351 -23.49 -11.44 19.77
C ASP A 351 -23.20 -9.93 19.73
N ALA A 352 -23.56 -9.26 18.63
CA ALA A 352 -23.49 -7.81 18.49
C ALA A 352 -24.27 -7.05 19.57
N LYS A 353 -25.25 -7.66 20.23
CA LYS A 353 -25.98 -7.06 21.37
C LYS A 353 -25.18 -7.09 22.69
N GLY A 354 -24.04 -7.77 22.70
CA GLY A 354 -23.16 -7.92 23.86
C GLY A 354 -23.20 -9.34 24.44
N ASP A 355 -22.04 -9.88 24.79
CA ASP A 355 -21.85 -11.20 25.41
C ASP A 355 -20.84 -11.16 26.57
N TYR A 356 -20.52 -12.32 27.15
CA TYR A 356 -19.32 -12.49 27.96
C TYR A 356 -18.18 -12.97 27.05
N LEU A 357 -16.95 -12.54 27.32
CA LEU A 357 -15.75 -13.05 26.65
C LEU A 357 -14.60 -13.06 27.65
N ALA A 358 -13.87 -14.17 27.76
CA ALA A 358 -12.71 -14.25 28.64
C ALA A 358 -11.58 -15.11 28.06
N LEU A 359 -10.36 -14.76 28.49
CA LEU A 359 -9.15 -15.54 28.34
C LEU A 359 -8.82 -16.21 29.67
N VAL A 360 -8.60 -17.51 29.65
CA VAL A 360 -8.45 -18.35 30.85
C VAL A 360 -7.18 -19.21 30.72
N ASP A 361 -6.50 -19.47 31.84
CA ASP A 361 -5.33 -20.36 31.89
C ASP A 361 -5.69 -21.84 32.14
N GLY A 362 -4.69 -22.73 32.07
CA GLY A 362 -4.88 -24.17 32.30
C GLY A 362 -5.26 -24.55 33.73
N ALA A 363 -5.20 -23.62 34.69
CA ALA A 363 -5.72 -23.82 36.05
C ALA A 363 -7.18 -23.35 36.19
N GLY A 364 -7.80 -22.83 35.13
CA GLY A 364 -9.15 -22.29 35.13
C GLY A 364 -9.25 -20.88 35.69
N ARG A 365 -8.13 -20.15 35.85
CA ARG A 365 -8.13 -18.77 36.32
C ARG A 365 -8.37 -17.83 35.15
N THR A 366 -9.34 -16.93 35.30
CA THR A 366 -9.56 -15.86 34.32
C THR A 366 -8.40 -14.87 34.35
N LEU A 367 -7.73 -14.72 33.21
CA LEU A 367 -6.62 -13.77 33.03
C LEU A 367 -7.13 -12.40 32.61
N GLN A 368 -8.15 -12.40 31.74
CA GLN A 368 -8.82 -11.20 31.26
C GLN A 368 -10.25 -11.54 30.87
N GLN A 369 -11.17 -10.59 31.05
CA GLN A 369 -12.57 -10.76 30.68
C GLN A 369 -13.24 -9.45 30.26
N PHE A 370 -14.29 -9.58 29.46
CA PHE A 370 -15.21 -8.55 29.03
C PHE A 370 -16.64 -9.02 29.37
N PRO A 371 -17.44 -8.21 30.08
CA PRO A 371 -17.09 -6.88 30.62
C PRO A 371 -16.07 -6.97 31.77
N THR A 372 -15.24 -5.94 31.93
CA THR A 372 -14.14 -5.93 32.92
C THR A 372 -14.62 -5.97 34.38
N ASN A 373 -15.87 -5.57 34.63
CA ASN A 373 -16.51 -5.58 35.95
C ASN A 373 -17.51 -6.74 36.15
N TYR A 374 -17.44 -7.81 35.35
CA TYR A 374 -18.24 -9.01 35.59
C TYR A 374 -18.02 -9.55 37.02
N PRO A 375 -19.09 -9.94 37.76
CA PRO A 375 -20.48 -10.14 37.29
C PRO A 375 -21.39 -8.91 37.41
N ALA A 376 -20.89 -7.73 37.81
CA ALA A 376 -21.74 -6.54 37.95
C ALA A 376 -22.37 -6.10 36.62
N ALA A 377 -21.62 -6.24 35.52
CA ALA A 377 -22.20 -6.28 34.18
C ALA A 377 -22.14 -7.72 33.67
N GLY A 378 -23.24 -8.21 33.09
CA GLY A 378 -23.31 -9.56 32.53
C GLY A 378 -22.80 -9.67 31.10
N ARG A 379 -22.66 -8.55 30.39
CA ARG A 379 -22.30 -8.49 28.96
C ARG A 379 -21.43 -7.26 28.68
N PHE A 380 -20.50 -7.38 27.72
CA PHE A 380 -19.83 -6.22 27.13
C PHE A 380 -20.84 -5.35 26.34
N PRO A 381 -20.54 -4.07 26.07
CA PRO A 381 -21.48 -3.18 25.37
C PRO A 381 -21.88 -3.70 23.99
N ALA A 382 -23.09 -3.38 23.54
CA ALA A 382 -23.50 -3.67 22.16
C ALA A 382 -22.50 -3.06 21.16
N GLN A 383 -22.14 -3.84 20.14
CA GLN A 383 -21.24 -3.44 19.07
C GLN A 383 -21.99 -2.98 17.83
N PHE A 384 -21.27 -2.21 17.01
CA PHE A 384 -21.80 -1.55 15.83
C PHE A 384 -21.05 -2.05 14.60
N LYS A 385 -21.73 -2.02 13.45
CA LYS A 385 -21.16 -2.36 12.15
C LYS A 385 -19.74 -1.81 11.98
N ASN A 386 -18.78 -2.70 11.82
CA ASN A 386 -17.37 -2.38 11.56
C ASN A 386 -16.72 -1.50 12.64
N VAL A 387 -17.22 -1.54 13.88
CA VAL A 387 -16.63 -0.90 15.05
C VAL A 387 -16.29 -1.98 16.07
N SER A 388 -15.00 -2.15 16.34
CA SER A 388 -14.46 -3.08 17.32
C SER A 388 -14.50 -2.50 18.72
N TYR A 389 -14.25 -3.36 19.70
CA TYR A 389 -14.15 -3.03 21.11
C TYR A 389 -12.91 -3.71 21.70
N GLY A 390 -12.24 -3.09 22.66
CA GLY A 390 -11.03 -3.66 23.23
C GLY A 390 -10.31 -2.70 24.17
N ILE A 391 -9.05 -2.97 24.47
CA ILE A 391 -8.24 -2.17 25.38
C ILE A 391 -7.48 -1.11 24.58
N GLY A 392 -7.74 0.17 24.88
CA GLY A 392 -7.01 1.29 24.27
C GLY A 392 -5.59 1.42 24.81
N SER A 393 -4.78 2.25 24.15
CA SER A 393 -3.39 2.52 24.55
C SER A 393 -3.22 3.11 25.96
N ASN A 394 -4.30 3.63 26.55
CA ASN A 394 -4.39 4.10 27.93
C ASN A 394 -4.79 3.03 28.95
N GLY A 395 -4.96 1.76 28.51
CA GLY A 395 -5.42 0.65 29.35
C GLY A 395 -6.93 0.66 29.65
N VAL A 396 -7.70 1.55 29.02
CA VAL A 396 -9.15 1.67 29.25
C VAL A 396 -9.90 0.95 28.12
N PRO A 397 -10.92 0.12 28.45
CA PRO A 397 -11.73 -0.52 27.43
C PRO A 397 -12.62 0.49 26.69
N GLY A 398 -12.75 0.35 25.37
CA GLY A 398 -13.60 1.22 24.55
C GLY A 398 -13.67 0.76 23.09
N PHE A 399 -14.26 1.60 22.25
CA PHE A 399 -14.52 1.33 20.83
C PHE A 399 -13.39 1.84 19.92
N PHE A 400 -13.17 1.18 18.78
CA PHE A 400 -12.25 1.64 17.73
C PHE A 400 -12.94 1.74 16.36
N ARG A 401 -12.74 2.87 15.69
CA ARG A 401 -13.23 3.15 14.33
C ARG A 401 -12.16 3.98 13.59
N PRO A 402 -11.48 3.42 12.57
CA PRO A 402 -11.56 2.03 12.12
C PRO A 402 -11.00 1.04 13.18
N PRO A 403 -11.36 -0.26 13.10
CA PRO A 403 -10.70 -1.32 13.85
C PRO A 403 -9.22 -1.47 13.50
N THR A 404 -8.43 -2.09 14.38
CA THR A 404 -6.96 -2.16 14.28
C THR A 404 -6.36 -3.58 14.30
N PRO A 405 -6.90 -4.56 13.55
CA PRO A 405 -6.38 -5.92 13.57
C PRO A 405 -4.92 -5.99 13.06
N GLY A 406 -4.09 -6.73 13.79
CA GLY A 406 -2.68 -6.99 13.51
C GLY A 406 -1.72 -5.88 13.95
N VAL A 407 -2.20 -4.79 14.56
CA VAL A 407 -1.39 -3.63 14.94
C VAL A 407 -1.79 -3.08 16.32
N GLU A 408 -0.96 -2.20 16.87
CA GLU A 408 -1.24 -1.59 18.18
C GLU A 408 -2.48 -0.67 18.14
N ASN A 409 -3.35 -0.85 19.14
CA ASN A 409 -4.54 -0.02 19.32
C ASN A 409 -4.17 1.44 19.65
N GLY A 410 -4.96 2.37 19.10
CA GLY A 410 -4.94 3.77 19.48
C GLY A 410 -5.67 4.06 20.80
N ALA A 411 -6.01 5.33 21.02
CA ALA A 411 -6.91 5.71 22.10
C ALA A 411 -8.34 5.20 21.80
N ALA A 412 -8.96 4.53 22.77
CA ALA A 412 -10.31 4.01 22.61
C ALA A 412 -11.38 5.11 22.82
N PHE A 413 -12.49 5.01 22.10
CA PHE A 413 -13.65 5.87 22.27
C PHE A 413 -14.60 5.32 23.35
N ALA A 414 -15.25 6.20 24.11
CA ALA A 414 -16.18 5.81 25.17
C ALA A 414 -17.53 5.30 24.64
N GLY A 415 -17.86 5.61 23.39
CA GLY A 415 -19.10 5.24 22.73
C GLY A 415 -19.04 5.57 21.24
N VAL A 416 -20.09 5.22 20.50
CA VAL A 416 -20.22 5.48 19.07
C VAL A 416 -21.39 6.43 18.84
N VAL A 417 -21.17 7.49 18.07
CA VAL A 417 -22.24 8.43 17.70
C VAL A 417 -23.21 7.72 16.75
N ALA A 418 -24.50 7.85 17.01
CA ALA A 418 -25.54 7.29 16.18
C ALA A 418 -25.55 7.97 14.82
N ASP A 419 -25.81 7.18 13.78
CA ASP A 419 -25.74 7.62 12.40
C ASP A 419 -26.65 8.83 12.08
N THR A 420 -26.24 9.62 11.09
CA THR A 420 -27.03 10.77 10.64
C THR A 420 -28.27 10.34 9.86
N ARG A 421 -29.34 11.12 9.94
CA ARG A 421 -30.57 10.89 9.16
C ARG A 421 -31.03 12.16 8.47
N PHE A 422 -31.29 12.05 7.18
CA PHE A 422 -31.78 13.13 6.33
C PHE A 422 -33.29 13.03 6.18
N SER A 423 -33.99 14.16 6.19
CA SER A 423 -35.44 14.20 5.98
C SER A 423 -35.87 14.05 4.52
N ALA A 424 -34.92 14.04 3.59
CA ALA A 424 -35.15 13.92 2.17
C ALA A 424 -34.07 13.02 1.55
N ASP A 425 -34.49 12.12 0.66
CA ASP A 425 -33.59 11.18 0.01
C ASP A 425 -32.80 11.84 -1.12
N ARG A 426 -31.61 11.31 -1.39
CA ARG A 426 -30.84 11.62 -2.61
C ARG A 426 -31.69 11.38 -3.87
N GLY A 427 -31.50 12.15 -4.94
CA GLY A 427 -32.24 11.94 -6.18
C GLY A 427 -32.54 13.22 -6.96
N PHE A 428 -33.59 13.17 -7.79
CA PHE A 428 -33.99 14.24 -8.71
C PHE A 428 -35.07 15.14 -8.13
N TYR A 429 -34.90 16.45 -8.28
CA TYR A 429 -35.79 17.46 -7.73
C TYR A 429 -36.02 18.61 -8.73
N ASP A 430 -37.23 19.17 -8.71
CA ASP A 430 -37.64 20.30 -9.56
C ASP A 430 -38.08 21.55 -8.77
N THR A 431 -38.24 21.42 -7.46
CA THR A 431 -38.66 22.51 -6.58
C THR A 431 -37.72 22.61 -5.40
N ASN A 432 -37.54 23.84 -4.90
CA ASN A 432 -36.72 24.08 -3.72
C ASN A 432 -37.37 23.44 -2.50
N PHE A 433 -36.55 22.87 -1.62
CA PHE A 433 -37.03 22.21 -0.40
C PHE A 433 -36.02 22.39 0.75
N ALA A 434 -36.46 22.09 1.97
CA ALA A 434 -35.64 22.13 3.16
C ALA A 434 -35.26 20.71 3.59
N VAL A 435 -33.97 20.47 3.82
CA VAL A 435 -33.44 19.20 4.32
C VAL A 435 -33.09 19.35 5.79
N ALA A 436 -33.74 18.56 6.64
CA ALA A 436 -33.36 18.41 8.04
C ALA A 436 -32.36 17.25 8.20
N ILE A 437 -31.37 17.43 9.07
CA ILE A 437 -30.39 16.40 9.45
C ILE A 437 -30.55 16.15 10.95
N THR A 438 -30.65 14.89 11.35
CA THR A 438 -30.83 14.50 12.76
C THR A 438 -29.81 13.43 13.16
N CYS A 439 -29.51 13.36 14.46
CA CYS A 439 -28.68 12.34 15.08
C CYS A 439 -29.34 11.95 16.40
N ALA A 440 -29.45 10.64 16.68
CA ALA A 440 -30.11 10.15 17.88
C ALA A 440 -29.25 10.28 19.15
N THR A 441 -27.94 10.51 19.01
CA THR A 441 -27.04 10.68 20.16
C THR A 441 -27.25 12.07 20.78
N PRO A 442 -27.65 12.14 22.08
CA PRO A 442 -27.75 13.41 22.78
C PRO A 442 -26.42 14.17 22.76
N ASP A 443 -26.51 15.49 22.64
CA ASP A 443 -25.37 16.41 22.57
C ASP A 443 -24.42 16.21 21.38
N ALA A 444 -24.80 15.39 20.39
CA ALA A 444 -24.04 15.26 19.16
C ALA A 444 -24.11 16.56 18.34
N ILE A 445 -22.95 16.98 17.84
CA ILE A 445 -22.78 18.14 16.98
C ILE A 445 -22.75 17.63 15.54
N ILE A 446 -23.74 18.01 14.75
CA ILE A 446 -23.78 17.70 13.32
C ILE A 446 -23.05 18.81 12.56
N ARG A 447 -22.13 18.42 11.67
CA ARG A 447 -21.51 19.33 10.71
C ARG A 447 -21.75 18.84 9.30
N TYR A 448 -21.81 19.78 8.37
CA TYR A 448 -22.04 19.48 6.96
C TYR A 448 -21.20 20.34 6.04
N THR A 449 -21.08 19.89 4.79
CA THR A 449 -20.40 20.60 3.70
C THR A 449 -21.22 20.52 2.42
N THR A 450 -21.04 21.49 1.53
CA THR A 450 -21.64 21.53 0.19
C THR A 450 -20.61 21.67 -0.93
N ASN A 451 -19.33 21.71 -0.56
CA ASN A 451 -18.17 21.86 -1.44
C ASN A 451 -17.45 20.53 -1.69
N ARG A 452 -18.11 19.39 -1.44
CA ARG A 452 -17.62 18.00 -1.64
C ARG A 452 -16.59 17.51 -0.63
N SER A 453 -15.99 18.37 0.20
CA SER A 453 -15.05 17.94 1.24
C SER A 453 -15.76 17.20 2.37
N GLU A 454 -15.09 16.31 3.08
CA GLU A 454 -15.66 15.66 4.26
C GLU A 454 -15.77 16.65 5.43
N PRO A 455 -16.90 16.69 6.17
CA PRO A 455 -16.97 17.41 7.43
C PRO A 455 -16.07 16.72 8.47
N THR A 456 -15.42 17.52 9.31
CA THR A 456 -14.66 17.03 10.47
C THR A 456 -15.19 17.69 11.74
N ALA A 457 -14.69 17.31 12.91
CA ALA A 457 -15.11 17.93 14.18
C ALA A 457 -14.91 19.47 14.19
N THR A 458 -14.01 20.00 13.35
CA THR A 458 -13.66 21.41 13.27
C THR A 458 -13.89 22.05 11.89
N GLN A 459 -14.08 21.26 10.82
CA GLN A 459 -14.28 21.75 9.46
C GLN A 459 -15.70 21.44 8.96
N GLY A 460 -16.27 22.39 8.21
CA GLY A 460 -17.67 22.35 7.76
C GLY A 460 -18.59 23.24 8.60
N PHE A 461 -19.79 23.47 8.08
CA PHE A 461 -20.80 24.31 8.71
C PHE A 461 -21.46 23.57 9.86
N LEU A 462 -21.68 24.28 10.98
CA LEU A 462 -22.46 23.76 12.09
C LEU A 462 -23.94 23.68 11.68
N TYR A 463 -24.54 22.51 11.81
CA TYR A 463 -25.96 22.34 11.55
C TYR A 463 -26.79 22.93 12.70
N SER A 464 -27.68 23.87 12.39
CA SER A 464 -28.53 24.57 13.37
C SER A 464 -29.98 24.78 12.91
N ALA A 465 -30.25 24.63 11.61
CA ALA A 465 -31.56 24.72 11.01
C ALA A 465 -31.60 23.91 9.69
N PRO A 466 -32.79 23.52 9.20
CA PRO A 466 -32.92 22.88 7.89
C PRO A 466 -32.23 23.64 6.76
N ILE A 467 -31.53 22.91 5.89
CA ILE A 467 -30.75 23.46 4.78
C ILE A 467 -31.67 23.60 3.58
N ILE A 468 -31.77 24.81 3.02
CA ILE A 468 -32.53 25.04 1.80
C ILE A 468 -31.72 24.56 0.60
N VAL A 469 -32.24 23.56 -0.11
CA VAL A 469 -31.69 23.07 -1.37
C VAL A 469 -32.51 23.72 -2.49
N SER A 470 -31.88 24.61 -3.24
CA SER A 470 -32.50 25.37 -4.34
C SER A 470 -31.90 25.06 -5.72
N GLY A 471 -31.12 23.99 -5.80
CA GLY A 471 -30.37 23.62 -6.98
C GLY A 471 -29.50 22.40 -6.74
N THR A 472 -28.81 21.95 -7.80
CA THR A 472 -27.95 20.76 -7.75
C THR A 472 -26.91 20.92 -6.64
N THR A 473 -27.01 20.07 -5.62
CA THR A 473 -26.24 20.18 -4.38
C THR A 473 -25.76 18.80 -3.96
N VAL A 474 -24.47 18.68 -3.66
CA VAL A 474 -23.91 17.54 -2.95
C VAL A 474 -23.79 17.94 -1.49
N LEU A 475 -24.58 17.32 -0.62
CA LEU A 475 -24.59 17.59 0.80
C LEU A 475 -23.92 16.43 1.55
N ARG A 476 -22.84 16.71 2.27
CA ARG A 476 -22.16 15.70 3.10
C ARG A 476 -22.33 16.07 4.57
N ALA A 477 -22.63 15.11 5.44
CA ALA A 477 -22.78 15.35 6.88
C ALA A 477 -22.13 14.25 7.71
N ALA A 478 -21.68 14.63 8.91
CA ALA A 478 -21.27 13.69 9.95
C ALA A 478 -21.60 14.28 11.33
N ALA A 479 -21.81 13.41 12.31
CA ALA A 479 -22.09 13.79 13.69
C ALA A 479 -20.90 13.46 14.61
N PHE A 480 -20.61 14.39 15.52
CA PHE A 480 -19.45 14.35 16.40
C PHE A 480 -19.87 14.53 17.86
N ARG A 481 -19.24 13.80 18.77
CA ARG A 481 -19.34 14.03 20.21
C ARG A 481 -17.97 13.83 20.83
N ASN A 482 -17.58 14.74 21.72
CA ASN A 482 -16.26 14.67 22.33
C ASN A 482 -16.06 13.35 23.08
N GLY A 483 -14.95 12.65 22.81
CA GLY A 483 -14.62 11.34 23.39
C GLY A 483 -15.40 10.15 22.82
N TRP A 484 -16.23 10.34 21.79
CA TRP A 484 -16.99 9.28 21.12
C TRP A 484 -16.53 9.13 19.67
N ALA A 485 -16.62 7.92 19.13
CA ALA A 485 -16.33 7.64 17.74
C ALA A 485 -17.36 8.39 16.87
N PRO A 486 -16.93 9.23 15.91
CA PRO A 486 -17.85 9.93 15.03
C PRO A 486 -18.57 8.97 14.08
N THR A 487 -19.65 9.44 13.46
CA THR A 487 -20.27 8.72 12.33
C THR A 487 -19.30 8.65 11.16
N ASP A 488 -19.57 7.77 10.21
CA ASP A 488 -19.13 7.98 8.82
C ASP A 488 -19.74 9.26 8.23
N VAL A 489 -19.28 9.59 7.02
CA VAL A 489 -19.80 10.73 6.27
C VAL A 489 -20.91 10.25 5.36
N ASP A 490 -22.14 10.64 5.68
CA ASP A 490 -23.27 10.47 4.77
C ASP A 490 -23.19 11.51 3.65
N THR A 491 -23.26 11.06 2.41
CA THR A 491 -23.34 11.92 1.23
C THR A 491 -24.73 11.81 0.63
N HIS A 492 -25.39 12.92 0.34
CA HIS A 492 -26.66 12.99 -0.39
C HIS A 492 -26.53 13.97 -1.56
N THR A 493 -26.65 13.46 -2.79
CA THR A 493 -26.72 14.31 -3.99
C THR A 493 -28.17 14.58 -4.38
N TYR A 494 -28.51 15.86 -4.46
CA TYR A 494 -29.78 16.36 -4.98
C TYR A 494 -29.55 16.97 -6.36
N LEU A 495 -30.15 16.38 -7.41
CA LEU A 495 -29.99 16.80 -8.80
C LEU A 495 -31.17 17.65 -9.27
N PHE A 496 -30.88 18.88 -9.69
CA PHE A 496 -31.84 19.75 -10.37
C PHE A 496 -31.49 19.82 -11.85
N LEU A 497 -32.28 19.16 -12.69
CA LEU A 497 -31.97 19.05 -14.12
C LEU A 497 -31.88 20.41 -14.81
N GLY A 498 -32.63 21.41 -14.35
CA GLY A 498 -32.48 22.78 -14.83
C GLY A 498 -31.07 23.34 -14.63
N ASN A 499 -30.43 23.05 -13.50
CA ASN A 499 -29.04 23.44 -13.27
C ASN A 499 -28.05 22.58 -14.06
N VAL A 500 -28.30 21.28 -14.19
CA VAL A 500 -27.45 20.39 -15.00
C VAL A 500 -27.41 20.86 -16.45
N ILE A 501 -28.58 21.13 -17.05
CA ILE A 501 -28.69 21.62 -18.43
C ILE A 501 -28.05 23.00 -18.60
N ALA A 502 -28.18 23.89 -17.61
CA ALA A 502 -27.59 25.22 -17.64
C ALA A 502 -26.09 25.26 -17.28
N SER A 503 -25.49 24.13 -16.90
CA SER A 503 -24.11 24.06 -16.46
C SER A 503 -23.13 24.47 -17.57
N SER A 504 -22.05 25.14 -17.20
CA SER A 504 -21.04 25.64 -18.13
C SER A 504 -20.23 24.54 -18.82
N VAL A 505 -20.20 23.33 -18.26
CA VAL A 505 -19.52 22.16 -18.86
C VAL A 505 -20.37 21.46 -19.92
N MET A 506 -21.67 21.79 -20.02
CA MET A 506 -22.53 21.23 -21.06
C MET A 506 -22.26 21.89 -22.41
N ASN A 507 -22.25 21.10 -23.47
CA ASN A 507 -22.06 21.63 -24.82
C ASN A 507 -23.28 22.44 -25.25
N THR A 508 -23.09 23.75 -25.45
CA THR A 508 -24.17 24.67 -25.83
C THR A 508 -24.76 24.38 -27.20
N ASN A 509 -24.01 23.73 -28.11
CA ASN A 509 -24.54 23.26 -29.39
C ASN A 509 -25.56 22.11 -29.22
N ILE A 510 -25.63 21.49 -28.03
CA ILE A 510 -26.66 20.52 -27.68
C ILE A 510 -27.76 21.20 -26.86
N THR A 511 -27.39 21.89 -25.77
CA THR A 511 -28.37 22.45 -24.82
C THR A 511 -29.22 23.58 -25.41
N ARG A 512 -28.74 24.26 -26.46
CA ARG A 512 -29.47 25.34 -27.16
C ARG A 512 -30.00 24.95 -28.53
N ASN A 513 -29.75 23.73 -29.00
CA ASN A 513 -30.26 23.27 -30.30
C ASN A 513 -31.75 22.95 -30.20
N PRO A 514 -32.63 23.55 -31.04
CA PRO A 514 -34.08 23.35 -30.93
C PRO A 514 -34.55 21.88 -30.99
N SER A 515 -33.85 21.03 -31.74
CA SER A 515 -34.20 19.60 -31.88
C SER A 515 -33.78 18.79 -30.66
N TYR A 516 -32.63 19.10 -30.06
CA TYR A 516 -32.08 18.35 -28.93
C TYR A 516 -32.53 18.88 -27.57
N SER A 517 -32.64 20.20 -27.41
CA SER A 517 -32.99 20.84 -26.13
C SER A 517 -34.39 20.43 -25.64
N ALA A 518 -35.34 20.23 -26.57
CA ALA A 518 -36.69 19.76 -26.26
C ALA A 518 -36.72 18.32 -25.71
N GLN A 519 -35.75 17.48 -26.10
CA GLN A 519 -35.66 16.07 -25.69
C GLN A 519 -34.70 15.87 -24.50
N LEU A 520 -33.83 16.84 -24.24
CA LEU A 520 -32.72 16.70 -23.30
C LEU A 520 -33.17 16.31 -21.89
N ARG A 521 -34.23 16.95 -21.40
CA ARG A 521 -34.75 16.63 -20.06
C ARG A 521 -35.27 15.20 -19.97
N ALA A 522 -36.05 14.75 -20.96
CA ALA A 522 -36.55 13.38 -21.00
C ALA A 522 -35.39 12.37 -21.11
N GLY A 523 -34.40 12.65 -21.97
CA GLY A 523 -33.22 11.80 -22.12
C GLY A 523 -32.35 11.69 -20.86
N LEU A 524 -32.24 12.77 -20.07
CA LEU A 524 -31.53 12.73 -18.78
C LEU A 524 -32.27 11.94 -17.68
N LEU A 525 -33.58 11.72 -17.85
CA LEU A 525 -34.41 10.92 -16.93
C LEU A 525 -34.58 9.47 -17.41
N ASP A 526 -34.14 9.14 -18.62
CA ASP A 526 -34.31 7.81 -19.21
C ASP A 526 -33.33 6.77 -18.63
N LEU A 527 -32.26 7.24 -17.97
CA LEU A 527 -31.22 6.41 -17.38
C LEU A 527 -30.88 6.87 -15.96
N PRO A 528 -30.45 5.94 -15.08
CA PRO A 528 -29.87 6.31 -13.80
C PRO A 528 -28.65 7.22 -13.92
N SER A 529 -28.47 8.08 -12.93
CA SER A 529 -27.28 8.93 -12.80
C SER A 529 -26.33 8.38 -11.74
N VAL A 530 -25.03 8.39 -12.03
CA VAL A 530 -23.98 8.08 -11.05
C VAL A 530 -23.41 9.39 -10.50
N SER A 531 -23.49 9.60 -9.19
CA SER A 531 -22.78 10.68 -8.51
C SER A 531 -21.49 10.14 -7.91
N LEU A 532 -20.37 10.82 -8.15
CA LEU A 532 -19.08 10.52 -7.54
C LEU A 532 -18.60 11.76 -6.78
N THR A 533 -18.44 11.63 -5.46
CA THR A 533 -18.03 12.73 -4.59
C THR A 533 -16.70 12.43 -3.93
N THR A 534 -15.63 12.90 -4.56
CA THR A 534 -14.25 12.70 -4.11
C THR A 534 -13.73 13.96 -3.40
N PRO A 535 -13.25 13.88 -2.14
CA PRO A 535 -12.65 15.01 -1.44
C PRO A 535 -11.25 15.39 -1.94
N GLY A 536 -10.58 14.51 -2.70
CA GLY A 536 -9.23 14.72 -3.23
C GLY A 536 -9.11 14.53 -4.76
N THR A 537 -7.92 14.77 -5.29
CA THR A 537 -7.59 14.57 -6.71
C THR A 537 -7.47 13.08 -7.02
N VAL A 538 -8.21 12.60 -8.01
CA VAL A 538 -8.09 11.23 -8.53
C VAL A 538 -6.95 11.17 -9.55
N ASN A 539 -6.11 10.13 -9.49
CA ASN A 539 -5.04 9.90 -10.46
C ASN A 539 -4.86 8.38 -10.70
N GLY A 540 -3.94 8.02 -11.60
CA GLY A 540 -3.68 6.62 -11.97
C GLY A 540 -2.77 5.83 -11.01
N THR A 541 -2.15 6.48 -10.01
CA THR A 541 -1.17 5.82 -9.11
C THR A 541 -1.78 5.52 -7.74
N THR A 542 -2.46 6.49 -7.16
CA THR A 542 -2.91 6.47 -5.77
C THR A 542 -4.40 6.29 -5.68
N GLU A 543 -4.81 5.40 -4.77
CA GLU A 543 -6.23 5.20 -4.50
C GLU A 543 -6.67 6.27 -3.54
N VAL A 544 -7.80 6.90 -3.83
CA VAL A 544 -8.36 7.90 -2.93
C VAL A 544 -9.79 7.53 -2.58
N LYS A 545 -10.25 7.91 -1.40
CA LYS A 545 -11.63 7.71 -0.98
C LYS A 545 -12.59 8.50 -1.88
N THR A 546 -13.73 7.93 -2.22
CA THR A 546 -14.86 8.59 -2.88
C THR A 546 -16.17 8.05 -2.31
N SER A 547 -17.23 8.85 -2.40
CA SER A 547 -18.61 8.39 -2.22
C SER A 547 -19.24 8.18 -3.60
N ILE A 548 -19.86 7.03 -3.82
CA ILE A 548 -20.65 6.74 -5.01
C ILE A 548 -22.15 6.69 -4.65
N GLU A 549 -22.97 7.31 -5.50
CA GLU A 549 -24.43 7.19 -5.45
C GLU A 549 -24.98 6.77 -6.80
N TRP A 550 -25.87 5.79 -6.81
CA TRP A 550 -26.69 5.43 -7.97
C TRP A 550 -28.07 6.06 -7.80
N LEU A 551 -28.40 7.04 -8.63
CA LEU A 551 -29.63 7.83 -8.51
C LEU A 551 -30.59 7.43 -9.62
N ARG A 552 -31.76 6.90 -9.24
CA ARG A 552 -32.76 6.47 -10.21
C ARG A 552 -33.82 7.56 -10.44
N PRO A 553 -34.11 7.95 -11.70
CA PRO A 553 -35.16 8.90 -12.04
C PRO A 553 -36.58 8.42 -11.76
N ASP A 554 -36.79 7.11 -11.70
CA ASP A 554 -38.08 6.45 -11.51
C ASP A 554 -38.56 6.46 -10.03
N GLY A 555 -37.71 6.91 -9.10
CA GLY A 555 -38.00 6.94 -7.68
C GLY A 555 -37.76 5.62 -6.95
N GLU A 556 -37.34 4.56 -7.66
CA GLU A 556 -36.91 3.33 -7.01
C GLU A 556 -35.61 3.54 -6.23
N PRO A 557 -35.39 2.80 -5.12
CA PRO A 557 -34.16 2.91 -4.36
C PRO A 557 -32.92 2.60 -5.20
N GLY A 558 -31.94 3.49 -5.17
CA GLY A 558 -30.59 3.21 -5.64
C GLY A 558 -29.68 2.72 -4.51
N PHE A 559 -28.39 3.07 -4.58
CA PHE A 559 -27.43 2.78 -3.51
C PHE A 559 -26.52 3.97 -3.21
N HIS A 560 -25.91 3.91 -2.03
CA HIS A 560 -24.82 4.77 -1.59
C HIS A 560 -23.77 3.93 -0.89
N GLU A 561 -22.52 4.10 -1.29
CA GLU A 561 -21.39 3.51 -0.58
C GLU A 561 -20.16 4.41 -0.68
N ASP A 562 -19.33 4.38 0.36
CA ASP A 562 -17.95 4.88 0.28
C ASP A 562 -17.05 3.78 -0.31
N CYS A 563 -16.17 4.16 -1.22
CA CYS A 563 -15.25 3.24 -1.89
C CYS A 563 -13.94 3.94 -2.30
N GLY A 564 -12.95 3.17 -2.76
CA GLY A 564 -11.74 3.71 -3.36
C GLY A 564 -11.96 4.02 -4.84
N ILE A 565 -11.28 5.03 -5.37
CA ILE A 565 -11.29 5.38 -6.80
C ILE A 565 -9.86 5.61 -7.32
N LYS A 566 -9.61 5.17 -8.56
CA LYS A 566 -8.42 5.51 -9.36
C LYS A 566 -8.80 5.80 -10.80
N GLU A 567 -7.97 6.58 -11.50
CA GLU A 567 -7.98 6.57 -12.96
C GLU A 567 -7.52 5.20 -13.47
N TYR A 568 -8.17 4.70 -14.51
CA TYR A 568 -7.91 3.39 -15.09
C TYR A 568 -7.98 3.48 -16.62
N GLY A 569 -7.18 2.68 -17.34
CA GLY A 569 -7.25 2.61 -18.82
C GLY A 569 -6.04 3.12 -19.62
N GLY A 570 -4.86 3.24 -19.01
CA GLY A 570 -3.59 3.46 -19.73
C GLY A 570 -3.12 4.93 -19.81
N VAL A 571 -1.82 5.14 -19.57
CA VAL A 571 -1.15 6.46 -19.50
C VAL A 571 -1.07 7.19 -20.86
N PHE A 572 -1.30 6.47 -21.97
CA PHE A 572 -1.05 6.93 -23.34
C PHE A 572 -2.24 7.63 -24.02
N THR A 573 -3.30 8.00 -23.29
CA THR A 573 -4.47 8.66 -23.90
C THR A 573 -4.81 9.97 -23.20
N ASP A 574 -4.79 11.06 -23.97
CA ASP A 574 -5.03 12.45 -23.54
C ASP A 574 -6.52 12.81 -23.52
N PHE A 575 -7.42 11.82 -23.47
CA PHE A 575 -8.87 12.06 -23.50
C PHE A 575 -9.30 12.99 -22.36
N ALA A 576 -10.16 13.95 -22.71
CA ALA A 576 -10.75 14.89 -21.75
C ALA A 576 -11.68 14.20 -20.74
N LYS A 577 -12.31 13.09 -21.14
CA LYS A 577 -13.12 12.23 -20.25
C LYS A 577 -12.27 11.05 -19.80
N LYS A 578 -12.06 10.92 -18.50
CA LYS A 578 -11.26 9.84 -17.91
C LYS A 578 -12.14 8.63 -17.56
N SER A 579 -11.54 7.46 -17.64
CA SER A 579 -12.12 6.21 -17.14
C SER A 579 -11.69 6.01 -15.69
N PHE A 580 -12.59 5.50 -14.86
CA PHE A 580 -12.34 5.27 -13.44
C PHE A 580 -12.57 3.81 -13.08
N ARG A 581 -11.79 3.32 -12.12
CA ARG A 581 -12.08 2.07 -11.43
C ARG A 581 -12.39 2.37 -9.98
N LEU A 582 -13.53 1.85 -9.53
CA LEU A 582 -13.98 1.89 -8.15
C LEU A 582 -13.62 0.59 -7.46
N TYR A 583 -13.25 0.67 -6.19
CA TYR A 583 -12.80 -0.44 -5.37
C TYR A 583 -13.59 -0.47 -4.06
N PHE A 584 -14.43 -1.47 -3.89
CA PHE A 584 -15.16 -1.68 -2.66
C PHE A 584 -14.25 -2.46 -1.70
N ARG A 585 -13.79 -1.80 -0.64
CA ARG A 585 -12.88 -2.36 0.37
C ARG A 585 -13.09 -1.66 1.71
N SER A 586 -12.73 -2.36 2.76
CA SER A 586 -12.96 -1.92 4.15
C SER A 586 -12.16 -0.70 4.57
N ASP A 587 -11.09 -0.36 3.84
CA ASP A 587 -10.33 0.87 4.04
C ASP A 587 -11.19 2.13 3.83
N TYR A 588 -12.23 2.04 2.99
CA TYR A 588 -13.06 3.18 2.61
C TYR A 588 -14.52 3.05 3.03
N GLY A 589 -15.08 1.85 2.99
CA GLY A 589 -16.50 1.60 3.25
C GLY A 589 -16.82 0.10 3.23
N ALA A 590 -17.91 -0.28 2.56
CA ALA A 590 -18.24 -1.70 2.43
C ALA A 590 -17.18 -2.46 1.56
N PRO A 591 -16.84 -3.71 1.89
CA PRO A 591 -15.87 -4.50 1.14
C PRO A 591 -16.38 -4.98 -0.22
N LYS A 592 -17.68 -4.84 -0.47
CA LYS A 592 -18.36 -5.17 -1.71
C LYS A 592 -19.56 -4.25 -1.84
N LEU A 593 -19.84 -3.82 -3.06
CA LEU A 593 -21.16 -3.28 -3.39
C LEU A 593 -22.11 -4.46 -3.56
N LYS A 594 -23.18 -4.50 -2.76
CA LYS A 594 -24.27 -5.49 -2.88
C LYS A 594 -25.50 -4.83 -3.48
N TYR A 595 -25.56 -4.77 -4.80
CA TYR A 595 -26.65 -4.15 -5.55
C TYR A 595 -26.67 -4.68 -6.98
N PRO A 596 -27.83 -5.07 -7.54
CA PRO A 596 -27.92 -5.57 -8.92
C PRO A 596 -27.81 -4.40 -9.91
N VAL A 597 -26.58 -3.99 -10.23
CA VAL A 597 -26.32 -2.86 -11.17
C VAL A 597 -26.76 -3.21 -12.60
N PHE A 598 -26.66 -4.49 -12.97
CA PHE A 598 -27.01 -4.98 -14.29
C PHE A 598 -28.18 -5.96 -14.19
N GLU A 599 -29.20 -5.75 -15.00
CA GLU A 599 -30.20 -6.76 -15.27
C GLU A 599 -29.51 -7.87 -16.08
N GLY A 600 -29.74 -9.14 -15.72
CA GLY A 600 -29.13 -10.29 -16.37
C GLY A 600 -29.33 -10.27 -17.89
N ASP A 601 -28.49 -11.00 -18.62
CA ASP A 601 -28.55 -11.01 -20.09
C ASP A 601 -29.62 -11.98 -20.60
N ASP A 602 -30.25 -11.65 -21.73
CA ASP A 602 -31.26 -12.48 -22.44
C ASP A 602 -30.72 -13.86 -22.86
N ARG A 603 -29.42 -14.09 -22.69
CA ARG A 603 -28.71 -15.37 -22.92
C ARG A 603 -28.60 -16.24 -21.66
N GLY A 604 -29.30 -15.92 -20.59
CA GLY A 604 -29.42 -16.77 -19.38
C GLY A 604 -28.28 -16.62 -18.38
N LEU A 605 -27.52 -15.53 -18.43
CA LEU A 605 -26.56 -15.19 -17.37
C LEU A 605 -27.32 -14.53 -16.23
N ALA A 606 -27.21 -15.11 -15.03
CA ALA A 606 -27.77 -14.51 -13.83
C ALA A 606 -27.15 -13.12 -13.58
N PRO A 607 -27.94 -12.15 -13.11
CA PRO A 607 -27.42 -10.84 -12.74
C PRO A 607 -26.37 -10.98 -11.65
N VAL A 608 -25.26 -10.26 -11.81
CA VAL A 608 -24.25 -10.10 -10.74
C VAL A 608 -24.81 -9.09 -9.75
N ASP A 609 -24.93 -9.50 -8.49
CA ASP A 609 -25.48 -8.71 -7.38
C ASP A 609 -24.41 -8.25 -6.39
N GLU A 610 -23.17 -8.73 -6.52
CA GLU A 610 -22.03 -8.32 -5.70
C GLU A 610 -20.81 -7.91 -6.53
N PHE A 611 -20.22 -6.76 -6.21
CA PHE A 611 -19.06 -6.20 -6.91
C PHE A 611 -17.93 -5.87 -5.94
N ASN A 612 -16.74 -6.43 -6.17
CA ASN A 612 -15.51 -5.97 -5.54
C ASN A 612 -14.99 -4.68 -6.22
N GLN A 613 -15.30 -4.54 -7.52
CA GLN A 613 -14.85 -3.42 -8.35
C GLN A 613 -15.93 -3.06 -9.36
N LEU A 614 -16.01 -1.77 -9.70
CA LEU A 614 -16.85 -1.27 -10.79
C LEU A 614 -16.00 -0.38 -11.70
N GLU A 615 -16.01 -0.66 -13.00
CA GLU A 615 -15.28 0.14 -13.99
C GLU A 615 -16.23 1.08 -14.72
N LEU A 616 -15.96 2.38 -14.62
CA LEU A 616 -16.66 3.43 -15.33
C LEU A 616 -15.82 3.83 -16.53
N ARG A 617 -16.18 3.31 -17.71
CA ARG A 617 -15.44 3.57 -18.96
C ARG A 617 -16.01 4.79 -19.68
N SER A 618 -15.10 5.63 -20.19
CA SER A 618 -15.39 6.92 -20.82
C SER A 618 -15.73 6.81 -22.28
#